data_AF-A0A9Q3KY58-F1
#
_entry.id   AF-A0A9Q3KY58-F1
#
_cell.length_a   1.000
_cell.length_b   1.000
_cell.length_c   1.000
_cell.angle_alpha   90.00
_cell.angle_beta   90.00
_cell.angle_gamma   90.00
#
_symmetry.space_group_name_H-M   'P 1'
#
loop_
_entity.id
_entity.type
_entity.pdbx_description
1 polymer ?
#
loop_
_entity_poly.entity_id
_entity_poly.type
_entity_poly.pdbx_seq_one_letter_code
_entity_poly.pdbx_strand_id
1 'polypeptide(L)' 'MSRIGDWGEKAYINVYRRDLASRPLDKLASHPGNSDSLEELVEITLDLDTRYHERQKENDGNQEKKPTVTGSNSFRPPKD' A
#
# COMPACT_ATOMS: atom_id res chain seq x y z
N MET A 1 -15.18 -36.30 1.72
CA MET A 1 -13.81 -36.74 1.37
C MET A 1 -12.95 -35.49 1.27
N SER A 2 -12.19 -35.15 2.31
CA SER A 2 -11.24 -34.03 2.25
C SER A 2 -10.11 -34.40 1.31
N ARG A 3 -10.05 -33.70 0.17
CA ARG A 3 -9.08 -33.99 -0.89
C ARG A 3 -7.70 -33.55 -0.41
N ILE A 4 -6.75 -34.46 -0.47
CA ILE A 4 -5.32 -34.20 -0.30
C ILE A 4 -4.78 -33.07 -1.21
N GLY A 5 -5.56 -32.62 -2.22
CA GLY A 5 -5.26 -31.49 -3.10
C GLY A 5 -5.23 -30.10 -2.43
N ASP A 6 -5.93 -29.89 -1.31
CA ASP A 6 -6.04 -28.54 -0.70
C ASP A 6 -4.76 -28.14 0.06
N TRP A 7 -3.89 -29.09 0.37
CA TRP A 7 -2.63 -28.82 1.07
C TRP A 7 -1.60 -28.11 0.19
N GLY A 8 -1.60 -28.40 -1.11
CA GLY A 8 -0.71 -27.75 -2.06
C GLY A 8 -1.04 -26.26 -2.18
N GLU A 9 -2.31 -25.94 -2.40
CA GLU A 9 -2.78 -24.55 -2.51
C GLU A 9 -2.52 -23.77 -1.21
N LYS A 10 -2.77 -24.38 -0.04
CA LYS A 10 -2.43 -23.78 1.26
C LYS A 10 -0.94 -23.53 1.44
N ALA A 11 -0.08 -24.42 0.94
CA ALA A 11 1.36 -24.21 0.97
C ALA A 11 1.77 -23.02 0.10
N TYR A 12 1.21 -22.89 -1.10
CA TYR A 12 1.45 -21.74 -1.97
C TYR A 12 0.94 -20.43 -1.36
N ILE A 13 -0.25 -20.42 -0.77
CA ILE A 13 -0.79 -19.27 -0.04
C ILE A 13 0.16 -18.83 1.08
N ASN A 14 0.69 -19.79 1.85
CA ASN A 14 1.62 -19.49 2.94
C ASN A 14 2.95 -18.92 2.44
N VAL A 15 3.53 -19.49 1.38
CA VAL A 15 4.77 -18.97 0.76
C VAL A 15 4.53 -17.57 0.20
N TYR A 16 3.43 -17.36 -0.51
CA TYR A 16 3.08 -16.06 -1.08
C TYR A 16 2.90 -14.99 0.02
N ARG A 17 2.19 -15.31 1.11
CA ARG A 17 2.02 -14.40 2.25
C ARG A 17 3.35 -14.06 2.93
N ARG A 18 4.30 -14.99 2.98
CA ARG A 18 5.60 -14.75 3.60
C ARG A 18 6.44 -13.73 2.82
N ASP A 19 6.33 -13.74 1.48
CA ASP A 19 7.14 -12.87 0.62
C ASP A 19 6.44 -11.52 0.30
N LEU A 20 5.17 -11.36 0.67
CA LEU A 20 4.48 -10.08 0.57
C LEU A 20 5.08 -9.04 1.53
N ALA A 21 5.11 -7.78 1.10
CA ALA A 21 5.44 -6.68 1.98
C ALA A 21 4.43 -6.59 3.14
N SER A 22 4.87 -6.07 4.29
CA SER A 22 4.05 -5.93 5.51
C SER A 22 2.73 -5.20 5.27
N ARG A 23 2.74 -4.20 4.38
CA ARG A 23 1.59 -3.36 4.11
C ARG A 23 0.45 -4.05 3.34
N PRO A 24 0.69 -4.74 2.21
CA PRO A 24 -0.30 -5.64 1.62
C PRO A 24 -0.85 -6.64 2.63
N LEU A 25 -0.01 -7.21 3.49
CA LEU A 25 -0.44 -8.16 4.53
C LEU A 25 -1.39 -7.53 5.56
N ASP A 26 -1.09 -6.33 6.05
CA ASP A 26 -1.95 -5.61 7.00
C ASP A 26 -3.33 -5.30 6.39
N LYS A 27 -3.35 -4.90 5.11
CA LYS A 27 -4.60 -4.64 4.38
C LYS A 27 -5.37 -5.92 4.06
N LEU A 28 -4.66 -7.01 3.78
CA LEU A 28 -5.27 -8.31 3.57
C LEU A 28 -5.90 -8.85 4.85
N ALA A 29 -5.25 -8.66 6.00
CA ALA A 29 -5.78 -9.05 7.31
C ALA A 29 -7.03 -8.27 7.71
N SER A 30 -7.22 -7.07 7.15
CA SER A 30 -8.39 -6.21 7.35
C SER A 30 -9.41 -6.31 6.20
N HIS A 31 -9.14 -7.13 5.18
CA HIS A 31 -10.07 -7.34 4.07
C HIS A 31 -11.22 -8.25 4.50
N PRO A 32 -12.49 -7.87 4.30
CA PRO A 32 -13.62 -8.73 4.60
C PRO A 32 -13.66 -9.90 3.61
N GLY A 33 -13.44 -11.12 4.11
CA GLY A 33 -13.44 -12.35 3.31
C GLY A 33 -12.20 -13.20 3.57
N ASN A 34 -12.36 -14.52 3.57
CA ASN A 34 -11.23 -15.44 3.61
C ASN A 34 -10.72 -15.63 2.18
N SER A 35 -9.47 -15.24 1.91
CA SER A 35 -8.76 -15.63 0.68
C SER A 35 -8.35 -17.10 0.81
N ASP A 36 -9.33 -17.98 0.63
CA ASP A 36 -9.17 -19.44 0.76
C ASP A 36 -8.54 -20.06 -0.50
N SER A 37 -8.49 -19.29 -1.61
CA SER A 37 -7.75 -19.66 -2.83
C SER A 37 -6.55 -18.74 -3.09
N LEU A 38 -5.52 -19.31 -3.72
CA LEU A 38 -4.34 -18.56 -4.16
C LEU A 38 -4.69 -17.50 -5.21
N GLU A 39 -5.63 -17.81 -6.11
CA GLU A 39 -6.07 -16.90 -7.17
C GLU A 39 -6.66 -15.62 -6.57
N GLU A 40 -7.63 -15.78 -5.67
CA GLU A 40 -8.27 -14.67 -4.96
C GLU A 40 -7.26 -13.84 -4.15
N LEU A 41 -6.29 -14.50 -3.50
CA LEU A 41 -5.21 -13.83 -2.77
C LEU A 41 -4.36 -12.94 -3.68
N VAL A 42 -4.01 -13.42 -4.88
CA VAL A 42 -3.23 -12.67 -5.86
C VAL A 42 -4.05 -11.50 -6.42
N GLU A 43 -5.32 -11.70 -6.74
CA GLU A 43 -6.19 -10.63 -7.24
C GLU A 43 -6.35 -9.50 -6.22
N ILE A 44 -6.65 -9.83 -4.96
CA ILE A 44 -6.82 -8.82 -3.90
C ILE A 44 -5.51 -8.05 -3.70
N THR A 45 -4.37 -8.73 -3.66
CA THR A 45 -3.08 -8.06 -3.45
C THR A 45 -2.71 -7.15 -4.62
N LEU A 46 -2.99 -7.55 -5.86
CA LEU A 46 -2.80 -6.70 -7.04
C LEU A 46 -3.71 -5.47 -7.04
N ASP A 47 -4.99 -5.61 -6.68
CA ASP A 47 -5.92 -4.48 -6.56
C ASP A 47 -5.46 -3.50 -5.45
N LEU A 48 -5.01 -4.02 -4.31
CA LEU A 48 -4.49 -3.21 -3.21
C LEU A 48 -3.25 -2.40 -3.59
N ASP A 49 -2.36 -2.98 -4.40
CA ASP A 49 -1.15 -2.34 -4.89
C ASP A 49 -1.44 -1.34 -6.01
N THR A 50 -2.33 -1.69 -6.94
CA THR A 50 -2.80 -0.79 -8.00
C THR A 50 -3.44 0.47 -7.42
N ARG A 51 -4.42 0.32 -6.50
CA ARG A 51 -5.05 1.45 -5.80
C ARG A 51 -4.07 2.24 -4.93
N TYR A 52 -2.94 1.66 -4.56
CA TYR A 52 -1.90 2.41 -3.87
C TYR A 52 -1.12 3.28 -4.84
N HIS A 53 -0.65 2.72 -5.95
CA HIS A 53 0.08 3.45 -6.98
C HIS A 53 -0.78 4.56 -7.60
N GLU A 54 -2.08 4.34 -7.79
CA GLU A 54 -3.02 5.38 -8.23
C GLU A 54 -3.14 6.52 -7.21
N ARG A 55 -3.30 6.20 -5.92
CA ARG A 55 -3.33 7.21 -4.86
C ARG A 55 -2.01 7.95 -4.70
N GLN A 56 -0.87 7.29 -4.88
CA GLN A 56 0.43 7.96 -4.90
C GLN A 56 0.52 8.93 -6.07
N LYS A 57 0.09 8.51 -7.27
CA LYS A 57 0.07 9.38 -8.45
C LYS A 57 -0.82 10.62 -8.27
N GLU A 58 -1.97 10.51 -7.61
CA GLU A 58 -2.80 11.67 -7.24
C GLU A 58 -2.15 12.56 -6.18
N ASN A 59 -1.42 11.98 -5.22
CA ASN A 59 -0.80 12.74 -4.13
C ASN A 59 0.49 13.45 -4.57
N ASP A 60 1.31 12.83 -5.42
CA ASP A 60 2.50 13.41 -6.03
C ASP A 60 2.14 14.44 -7.11
N GLY A 61 1.01 14.25 -7.81
CA GLY A 61 0.45 15.26 -8.72
C GLY A 61 -0.15 16.50 -8.03
N ASN A 62 -0.39 16.44 -6.72
CA ASN A 62 -0.98 17.53 -5.93
C ASN A 62 0.04 18.26 -5.03
N GLN A 63 1.34 17.95 -5.15
CA GLN A 63 2.41 18.65 -4.44
C GLN A 63 3.04 19.81 -5.24
N GLU A 64 2.58 20.09 -6.46
CA GLU A 64 3.11 21.19 -7.28
C GLU A 64 2.37 22.54 -7.13
N LYS A 65 1.63 22.75 -6.03
CA LYS A 65 1.08 24.08 -5.68
C LYS A 65 1.13 24.37 -4.18
N LYS A 66 2.33 24.56 -3.65
CA LYS A 66 2.52 25.68 -2.72
C LYS A 66 3.39 26.71 -3.43
N PRO A 67 2.85 27.90 -3.79
CA PRO A 67 3.76 29.01 -4.02
C PRO A 67 4.48 29.24 -2.70
N THR A 68 5.80 29.09 -2.70
CA THR A 68 6.65 29.74 -1.71
C THR A 68 6.40 31.23 -1.92
N VAL A 69 5.47 31.78 -1.15
CA VAL A 69 5.28 33.22 -1.06
C VAL A 69 6.60 33.77 -0.54
N THR A 70 7.33 34.41 -1.45
CA THR A 70 8.49 35.25 -1.22
C THR A 70 8.13 36.31 -0.16
N GLY A 71 8.40 35.98 1.10
CA GLY A 71 8.36 36.91 2.21
C GLY A 71 9.75 37.46 2.50
N SER A 72 10.37 38.10 1.52
CA SER A 72 11.53 38.96 1.75
C SER A 72 11.07 40.18 2.54
N ASN A 73 11.27 40.20 3.86
CA ASN A 73 11.27 41.44 4.64
C ASN A 73 12.26 41.35 5.81
N SER A 74 13.49 41.79 5.51
CA SER A 74 14.40 42.55 6.39
C SER A 74 14.23 42.38 7.91
N PHE A 75 14.93 41.41 8.49
CA PHE A 75 15.33 41.48 9.89
C PHE A 75 16.63 42.30 9.99
N ARG A 76 16.51 43.61 10.27
CA ARG A 76 17.63 44.43 10.76
C ARG A 76 17.62 44.34 12.29
N PRO A 77 18.75 44.08 12.96
CA PRO A 77 18.78 44.13 14.42
C PRO A 77 18.72 45.59 14.91
N PRO A 78 18.06 45.88 16.05
CA PRO A 78 18.29 47.13 16.75
C PRO A 78 19.74 47.13 17.29
N LYS A 79 20.43 48.25 17.08
CA LYS A 79 21.71 48.54 17.74
C LYS A 79 21.40 49.13 19.11
N ASP A 80 22.01 48.58 20.14
CA ASP A 80 22.37 49.31 21.37
C ASP A 80 23.90 49.53 21.36
#